data_AF-A0A945K1S2-F1
#
_entry.id   AF-A0A945K1S2-F1
#
_cell.length_a   1.000
_cell.length_b   1.000
_cell.length_c   1.000
_cell.angle_alpha   90.00
_cell.angle_beta   90.00
_cell.angle_gamma   90.00
#
_symmetry.space_group_name_H-M   'P 1'
#
loop_
_entity.id
_entity.type
_entity.pdbx_description
1 polymer ?
#
loop_
_entity_poly.entity_id
_entity_poly.type
_entity_poly.pdbx_seq_one_letter_code
_entity_poly.pdbx_strand_id
1 'polypeptide(L)'
;MKKLLTLLFALPLLANAQNTVCFTIDPNSINGIAFSGFTKYVDVLGCFFIVAESTIPDAKVLHAAAVAAELLDNNEDGIVDDPLIESQLQNEQAFIPIFSSEGSNAENLLFSNYNGNGASAVLYKNEMDPSQTGHWGDDATVEEVIHTINHVGHTNIYPNAFSMQPNLSLMSTAMDVARGGQFMTIPNPYPASAWYHYDD
;
A
#
# COMPACT_ATOMS: atom_id res chain seq x y z
N MET A 1 42.29 28.84 -44.48
CA MET A 1 41.91 28.54 -43.08
C MET A 1 40.81 27.49 -43.08
N LYS A 2 41.16 26.21 -42.85
CA LYS A 2 40.18 25.11 -42.78
C LYS A 2 39.60 25.10 -41.35
N LYS A 3 38.31 25.39 -41.19
CA LYS A 3 37.61 25.20 -39.91
C LYS A 3 37.10 23.76 -39.86
N LEU A 4 37.69 22.97 -38.98
CA LEU A 4 37.26 21.62 -38.64
C LEU A 4 36.02 21.75 -37.74
N LEU A 5 34.86 21.29 -38.21
CA LEU A 5 33.64 21.23 -37.41
C LEU A 5 33.61 19.86 -36.73
N THR A 6 33.94 19.81 -35.44
CA THR A 6 33.85 18.60 -34.63
C THR A 6 32.39 18.37 -34.28
N LEU A 7 31.75 17.38 -34.90
CA LEU A 7 30.41 16.96 -34.55
C LEU A 7 30.51 16.05 -33.32
N LEU A 8 30.11 16.56 -32.15
CA LEU A 8 29.96 15.74 -30.94
C LEU A 8 28.70 14.87 -31.11
N PHE A 9 28.88 13.57 -31.38
CA PHE A 9 27.80 12.61 -31.25
C PHE A 9 27.50 12.43 -29.75
N ALA A 10 26.41 13.02 -29.27
CA ALA A 10 25.82 12.62 -27.99
C ALA A 10 25.27 11.21 -28.18
N LEU A 11 25.99 10.23 -27.63
CA LEU A 11 25.51 8.85 -27.53
C LEU A 11 24.27 8.88 -26.61
N PRO A 12 23.10 8.40 -27.03
CA PRO A 12 22.01 8.21 -26.09
C PRO A 12 22.46 7.10 -25.13
N LEU A 13 22.69 7.46 -23.87
CA LEU A 13 22.71 6.48 -22.79
C LEU A 13 21.34 5.83 -22.79
N LEU A 14 21.24 4.66 -23.41
CA LEU A 14 20.19 3.71 -23.14
C LEU A 14 20.41 3.26 -21.70
N ALA A 15 19.90 4.03 -20.74
CA ALA A 15 19.60 3.50 -19.43
C ALA A 15 18.58 2.39 -19.68
N ASN A 16 19.02 1.14 -19.56
CA ASN A 16 18.07 0.05 -19.33
C ASN A 16 17.52 0.36 -17.94
N ALA A 17 16.39 1.06 -17.88
CA ALA A 17 15.57 1.06 -16.69
C ALA A 17 15.27 -0.41 -16.41
N GLN A 18 15.76 -0.90 -15.28
CA GLN A 18 15.57 -2.28 -14.88
C GLN A 18 14.13 -2.38 -14.35
N ASN A 19 13.14 -2.29 -15.25
CA ASN A 19 11.69 -2.28 -14.95
C ASN A 19 11.18 -3.66 -14.51
N THR A 20 11.93 -4.36 -13.67
CA THR A 20 11.44 -5.60 -13.08
C THR A 20 12.06 -5.72 -11.70
N VAL A 21 11.39 -5.12 -10.71
CA VAL A 21 11.47 -5.61 -9.34
C VAL A 21 10.91 -7.04 -9.36
N CYS A 22 11.81 -8.00 -9.49
CA CYS A 22 11.46 -9.42 -9.56
C CYS A 22 11.22 -9.94 -8.15
N PHE A 23 10.03 -9.68 -7.60
CA PHE A 23 9.63 -10.33 -6.36
C PHE A 23 9.54 -11.85 -6.54
N THR A 24 9.99 -12.57 -5.51
CA THR A 24 9.81 -14.01 -5.39
C THR A 24 8.72 -14.30 -4.37
N ILE A 25 7.82 -15.23 -4.69
CA ILE A 25 6.87 -15.75 -3.71
C ILE A 25 7.56 -16.89 -2.97
N ASP A 26 7.81 -16.67 -1.69
CA ASP A 26 8.35 -17.66 -0.79
C ASP A 26 7.24 -18.35 0.02
N PRO A 27 7.50 -19.56 0.56
CA PRO A 27 6.62 -20.15 1.55
C PRO A 27 6.48 -19.24 2.76
N ASN A 28 5.26 -19.09 3.29
CA ASN A 28 5.03 -18.33 4.51
C ASN A 28 5.86 -18.90 5.68
N SER A 29 6.82 -18.10 6.15
CA SER A 29 7.71 -18.44 7.28
C SER A 29 7.26 -17.82 8.61
N ILE A 30 6.16 -17.06 8.62
CA ILE A 30 5.67 -16.39 9.82
C ILE A 30 4.99 -17.40 10.72
N ASN A 31 5.54 -17.57 11.93
CA ASN A 31 5.00 -18.46 12.93
C ASN A 31 3.81 -17.83 13.66
N GLY A 32 2.83 -18.65 14.04
CA GLY A 32 1.70 -18.23 14.85
C GLY A 32 0.36 -18.61 14.23
N ILE A 33 -0.65 -18.78 15.09
CA ILE A 33 -2.00 -19.19 14.67
C ILE A 33 -2.58 -18.18 13.67
N ALA A 34 -2.35 -16.89 13.90
CA ALA A 34 -2.82 -15.80 13.05
C ALA A 34 -2.37 -15.92 11.58
N PHE A 35 -1.17 -16.48 11.33
CA PHE A 35 -0.60 -16.60 9.99
C PHE A 35 -0.70 -18.01 9.40
N SER A 36 -1.22 -18.98 10.15
CA SER A 36 -1.26 -20.40 9.76
C SER A 36 -2.17 -20.70 8.56
N GLY A 37 -3.04 -19.76 8.17
CA GLY A 37 -3.86 -19.87 6.96
C GLY A 37 -3.17 -19.43 5.67
N PHE A 38 -2.01 -18.76 5.76
CA PHE A 38 -1.27 -18.28 4.60
C PHE A 38 -0.16 -19.24 4.19
N THR A 39 0.06 -19.37 2.89
CA THR A 39 1.11 -20.24 2.33
C THR A 39 2.13 -19.47 1.51
N LYS A 40 1.77 -18.26 1.07
CA LYS A 40 2.60 -17.40 0.23
C LYS A 40 3.04 -16.20 1.04
N TYR A 41 4.28 -15.79 0.82
CA TYR A 41 4.91 -14.63 1.44
C TYR A 41 5.77 -13.90 0.40
N VAL A 42 5.76 -12.58 0.43
CA VAL A 42 6.67 -11.73 -0.35
C VAL A 42 7.19 -10.64 0.57
N ASP A 43 8.51 -10.53 0.71
CA ASP A 43 9.16 -9.39 1.34
C ASP A 43 9.28 -8.23 0.35
N VAL A 44 8.89 -7.04 0.79
CA VAL A 44 8.90 -5.81 -0.01
C VAL A 44 9.84 -4.82 0.67
N LEU A 45 11.03 -4.66 0.08
CA LEU A 45 12.08 -3.74 0.51
C LEU A 45 12.50 -3.90 1.99
N GLY A 46 12.28 -5.07 2.60
CA GLY A 46 12.65 -5.36 3.99
C GLY A 46 11.83 -4.63 5.08
N CYS A 47 10.80 -3.85 4.71
CA CYS A 47 9.99 -3.08 5.66
C CYS A 47 8.48 -3.36 5.56
N PHE A 48 8.04 -4.05 4.51
CA PHE A 48 6.64 -4.38 4.28
C PHE A 48 6.56 -5.81 3.73
N PHE A 49 5.47 -6.54 3.97
CA PHE A 49 5.31 -7.85 3.36
C PHE A 49 3.89 -8.16 2.94
N ILE A 50 3.75 -9.11 2.01
CA ILE A 50 2.47 -9.64 1.55
C ILE A 50 2.35 -11.07 2.04
N VAL A 51 1.19 -11.44 2.59
CA VAL A 51 0.85 -12.85 2.86
C VAL A 51 -0.44 -13.22 2.15
N ALA A 52 -0.50 -14.42 1.58
CA ALA A 52 -1.67 -14.84 0.80
C ALA A 52 -2.02 -16.33 0.99
N GLU A 53 -3.31 -16.62 0.88
CA GLU A 53 -3.80 -17.99 0.83
C GLU A 53 -3.27 -18.73 -0.40
N SER A 54 -3.19 -20.06 -0.34
CA SER A 54 -2.69 -20.88 -1.44
C SER A 54 -3.49 -20.74 -2.75
N THR A 55 -4.77 -20.40 -2.63
CA THR A 55 -5.70 -20.27 -3.75
C THR A 55 -5.61 -18.93 -4.49
N ILE A 56 -4.84 -17.97 -3.96
CA ILE A 56 -4.63 -16.67 -4.62
C ILE A 56 -3.69 -16.87 -5.81
N PRO A 57 -4.02 -16.42 -7.03
CA PRO A 57 -3.10 -16.46 -8.17
C PRO A 57 -1.81 -15.68 -7.90
N ASP A 58 -0.65 -16.22 -8.29
CA ASP A 58 0.66 -15.58 -8.07
C ASP A 58 0.72 -14.16 -8.64
N ALA A 59 0.12 -13.93 -9.80
CA ALA A 59 0.07 -12.61 -10.42
C ALA A 59 -0.59 -11.55 -9.53
N LYS A 60 -1.58 -11.92 -8.70
CA LYS A 60 -2.22 -10.99 -7.75
C LYS A 60 -1.35 -10.74 -6.52
N VAL A 61 -0.63 -11.75 -6.04
CA VAL A 61 0.33 -11.60 -4.94
C VAL A 61 1.48 -10.66 -5.36
N LEU A 62 2.02 -10.88 -6.56
CA LEU A 62 3.08 -10.04 -7.13
C LEU A 62 2.57 -8.63 -7.47
N HIS A 63 1.31 -8.49 -7.88
CA HIS A 63 0.67 -7.20 -8.08
C HIS A 63 0.65 -6.36 -6.81
N ALA A 64 0.20 -6.92 -5.69
CA ALA A 64 0.20 -6.23 -4.40
C ALA A 64 1.63 -5.86 -3.93
N ALA A 65 2.60 -6.76 -4.14
CA ALA A 65 4.00 -6.47 -3.82
C ALA A 65 4.58 -5.35 -4.68
N ALA A 66 4.30 -5.33 -5.98
CA ALA A 66 4.71 -4.28 -6.91
C ALA A 66 4.11 -2.93 -6.51
N VAL A 67 2.79 -2.88 -6.26
CA VAL A 67 2.12 -1.65 -5.79
C VAL A 67 2.74 -1.13 -4.50
N ALA A 68 3.05 -2.00 -3.54
CA ALA A 68 3.71 -1.59 -2.30
C ALA A 68 5.12 -1.02 -2.53
N ALA A 69 5.93 -1.65 -3.40
CA ALA A 69 7.24 -1.11 -3.76
C ALA A 69 7.14 0.25 -4.47
N GLU A 70 6.29 0.37 -5.49
CA GLU A 70 6.09 1.62 -6.24
C GLU A 70 5.65 2.77 -5.33
N LEU A 71 4.82 2.49 -4.30
CA LEU A 71 4.39 3.50 -3.33
C LEU A 71 5.48 3.89 -2.31
N LEU A 72 6.43 3.00 -2.02
CA LEU A 72 7.51 3.21 -1.04
C LEU A 72 8.82 3.72 -1.65
N ASP A 73 9.06 3.37 -2.92
CA ASP A 73 10.23 3.73 -3.73
C ASP A 73 9.70 4.23 -5.08
N ASN A 74 9.27 5.49 -5.13
CA ASN A 74 8.68 6.11 -6.33
C ASN A 74 9.74 6.35 -7.43
N ASN A 75 11.02 6.30 -7.07
CA ASN A 75 12.12 6.58 -7.98
C ASN A 75 12.75 5.30 -8.58
N GLU A 76 12.32 4.13 -8.08
CA GLU A 76 12.70 2.78 -8.50
C GLU A 76 14.20 2.47 -8.36
N ASP A 77 14.91 3.09 -7.40
CA ASP A 77 16.34 2.81 -7.15
C ASP A 77 16.57 1.62 -6.19
N GLY A 78 15.49 1.02 -5.69
CA GLY A 78 15.48 -0.11 -4.76
C GLY A 78 15.63 0.32 -3.30
N ILE A 79 15.52 1.61 -2.99
CA ILE A 79 15.63 2.18 -1.66
C ILE A 79 14.33 2.89 -1.33
N VAL A 80 13.78 2.63 -0.13
CA VAL A 80 12.58 3.35 0.34
C VAL A 80 12.88 4.86 0.43
N ASP A 81 12.04 5.68 -0.18
CA ASP A 81 12.24 7.13 -0.32
C ASP A 81 12.27 7.84 1.04
N ASP A 82 11.51 7.34 2.01
CA ASP A 82 11.41 7.88 3.36
C ASP A 82 11.92 6.87 4.42
N PRO A 83 13.17 7.04 4.93
CA PRO A 83 13.76 6.14 5.90
C PRO A 83 13.03 6.09 7.25
N LEU A 84 12.26 7.13 7.62
CA LEU A 84 11.47 7.11 8.85
C LEU A 84 10.25 6.22 8.69
N ILE A 85 9.61 6.28 7.51
CA ILE A 85 8.52 5.37 7.16
C ILE A 85 9.03 3.94 7.03
N GLU A 86 10.16 3.71 6.37
CA GLU A 86 10.83 2.39 6.27
C GLU A 86 10.99 1.76 7.68
N SER A 87 11.63 2.49 8.59
CA SER A 87 11.87 2.04 9.96
C SER A 87 10.55 1.77 10.71
N GLN A 88 9.55 2.64 10.56
CA GLN A 88 8.26 2.45 11.22
C GLN A 88 7.54 1.19 10.73
N LEU A 89 7.46 0.99 9.42
CA LEU A 89 6.79 -0.16 8.82
C LEU A 89 7.52 -1.46 9.20
N GLN A 90 8.86 -1.45 9.20
CA GLN A 90 9.65 -2.59 9.65
C GLN A 90 9.39 -2.93 11.13
N ASN A 91 9.37 -1.93 12.01
CA ASN A 91 9.19 -2.12 13.45
C ASN A 91 7.79 -2.63 13.81
N GLU A 92 6.75 -2.16 13.13
CA GLU A 92 5.38 -2.63 13.33
C GLU A 92 5.06 -3.91 12.54
N GLN A 93 6.03 -4.41 11.77
CA GLN A 93 5.89 -5.56 10.88
C GLN A 93 4.72 -5.37 9.91
N ALA A 94 4.73 -4.27 9.16
CA ALA A 94 3.64 -3.86 8.29
C ALA A 94 3.37 -4.87 7.15
N PHE A 95 2.09 -5.15 6.88
CA PHE A 95 1.72 -6.12 5.85
C PHE A 95 0.31 -5.97 5.31
N ILE A 96 0.10 -6.58 4.14
CA ILE A 96 -1.23 -6.81 3.55
C ILE A 96 -1.51 -8.32 3.46
N PRO A 97 -2.60 -8.80 4.10
CA PRO A 97 -3.11 -10.13 3.84
C PRO A 97 -4.02 -10.13 2.61
N ILE A 98 -3.88 -11.17 1.77
CA ILE A 98 -4.76 -11.43 0.62
C ILE A 98 -5.59 -12.69 0.89
N PHE A 99 -6.90 -12.49 1.02
CA PHE A 99 -7.87 -13.53 1.30
C PHE A 99 -8.60 -13.99 0.05
N SER A 100 -9.00 -15.26 0.05
CA SER A 100 -9.75 -15.89 -1.02
C SER A 100 -11.19 -15.37 -1.12
N SER A 101 -11.77 -15.01 0.03
CA SER A 101 -13.07 -14.37 0.22
C SER A 101 -13.21 -13.88 1.67
N GLU A 102 -14.20 -13.03 1.92
CA GLU A 102 -14.69 -12.78 3.27
C GLU A 102 -15.07 -14.07 4.01
N GLY A 103 -14.79 -14.12 5.31
CA GLY A 103 -15.00 -15.27 6.17
C GLY A 103 -14.12 -16.47 5.86
N SER A 104 -13.04 -16.31 5.09
CA SER A 104 -12.10 -17.40 4.82
C SER A 104 -11.47 -17.92 6.12
N ASN A 105 -10.94 -19.15 6.10
CA ASN A 105 -10.27 -19.70 7.28
C ASN A 105 -9.05 -18.86 7.68
N ALA A 106 -8.27 -18.38 6.70
CA ALA A 106 -7.11 -17.53 6.96
C ALA A 106 -7.50 -16.19 7.60
N GLU A 107 -8.57 -15.56 7.13
CA GLU A 107 -9.07 -14.30 7.70
C GLU A 107 -9.55 -14.48 9.12
N ASN A 108 -10.39 -15.49 9.38
CA ASN A 108 -10.87 -15.79 10.73
C ASN A 108 -9.71 -16.06 11.70
N LEU A 109 -8.68 -16.78 11.24
CA LEU A 109 -7.46 -17.03 12.02
C LEU A 109 -6.70 -15.73 12.29
N LEU A 110 -6.48 -14.90 11.27
CA LEU A 110 -5.78 -13.63 11.43
C LEU A 110 -6.53 -12.73 12.42
N PHE A 111 -7.81 -12.46 12.19
CA PHE A 111 -8.61 -11.52 13.00
C PHE A 111 -8.81 -11.98 14.44
N SER A 112 -8.91 -13.29 14.66
CA SER A 112 -9.10 -13.83 16.02
C SER A 112 -7.80 -13.90 16.85
N ASN A 113 -6.63 -13.85 16.21
CA ASN A 113 -5.35 -14.17 16.88
C ASN A 113 -4.27 -13.11 16.70
N TYR A 114 -4.38 -12.20 15.73
CA TYR A 114 -3.42 -11.13 15.51
C TYR A 114 -3.64 -10.01 16.51
N ASN A 115 -2.56 -9.60 17.21
CA ASN A 115 -2.58 -8.54 18.22
C ASN A 115 -1.47 -7.49 17.96
N GLY A 116 -0.89 -7.47 16.76
CA GLY A 116 0.09 -6.47 16.36
C GLY A 116 -0.58 -5.26 15.68
N ASN A 117 0.24 -4.30 15.23
CA ASN A 117 -0.24 -3.07 14.57
C ASN A 117 0.16 -2.99 13.09
N GLY A 118 0.71 -4.06 12.51
CA GLY A 118 1.23 -4.07 11.14
C GLY A 118 0.17 -4.18 10.04
N ALA A 119 -1.06 -4.57 10.36
CA ALA A 119 -2.15 -4.60 9.40
C ALA A 119 -3.14 -3.45 9.67
N SER A 120 -3.57 -2.78 8.61
CA SER A 120 -4.66 -1.79 8.66
C SER A 120 -5.79 -2.04 7.66
N ALA A 121 -5.52 -2.84 6.63
CA ALA A 121 -6.38 -3.08 5.49
C ALA A 121 -6.15 -4.51 4.98
N VAL A 122 -7.07 -5.01 4.16
CA VAL A 122 -7.04 -6.38 3.64
C VAL A 122 -7.45 -6.38 2.17
N LEU A 123 -6.96 -7.35 1.40
CA LEU A 123 -7.39 -7.53 0.01
C LEU A 123 -8.18 -8.82 -0.15
N TYR A 124 -9.31 -8.75 -0.86
CA TYR A 124 -10.01 -9.94 -1.32
C TYR A 124 -9.68 -10.24 -2.77
N LYS A 125 -9.51 -11.52 -3.09
CA LYS A 125 -9.17 -12.01 -4.43
C LYS A 125 -10.03 -11.40 -5.55
N ASN A 126 -11.31 -11.14 -5.31
CA ASN A 126 -12.24 -10.68 -6.34
C ASN A 126 -12.18 -9.18 -6.61
N GLU A 127 -11.48 -8.41 -5.79
CA GLU A 127 -11.37 -6.94 -5.87
C GLU A 127 -10.01 -6.49 -6.41
N MET A 128 -9.20 -7.43 -6.86
CA MET A 128 -7.88 -7.15 -7.42
C MET A 128 -7.92 -7.36 -8.94
N ASP A 129 -7.57 -6.37 -9.73
CA ASP A 129 -7.36 -6.54 -11.16
C ASP A 129 -5.98 -5.99 -11.55
N PRO A 130 -4.96 -6.87 -11.66
CA PRO A 130 -3.62 -6.46 -12.08
C PRO A 130 -3.56 -5.78 -13.46
N SER A 131 -4.62 -5.87 -14.28
CA SER A 131 -4.70 -5.19 -15.58
C SER A 131 -5.33 -3.79 -15.50
N GLN A 132 -5.91 -3.42 -14.37
CA GLN A 132 -6.60 -2.15 -14.11
C GLN A 132 -6.05 -1.47 -12.84
N THR A 133 -4.72 -1.46 -12.66
CA THR A 133 -4.06 -0.97 -11.45
C THR A 133 -4.57 0.40 -11.02
N GLY A 134 -5.10 0.50 -9.79
CA GLY A 134 -5.61 1.74 -9.22
C GLY A 134 -6.88 2.30 -9.87
N HIS A 135 -7.53 1.55 -10.77
CA HIS A 135 -8.83 1.92 -11.30
C HIS A 135 -9.91 1.63 -10.26
N TRP A 136 -10.61 2.69 -9.86
CA TRP A 136 -11.66 2.64 -8.84
C TRP A 136 -12.74 1.61 -9.17
N GLY A 137 -13.01 0.71 -8.23
CA GLY A 137 -14.00 -0.35 -8.35
C GLY A 137 -13.53 -1.63 -9.08
N ASP A 138 -12.41 -1.57 -9.81
CA ASP A 138 -11.83 -2.74 -10.49
C ASP A 138 -10.63 -3.32 -9.73
N ASP A 139 -9.77 -2.46 -9.18
CA ASP A 139 -8.58 -2.86 -8.41
C ASP A 139 -8.42 -2.06 -7.11
N ALA A 140 -8.78 -2.69 -5.99
CA ALA A 140 -8.62 -2.15 -4.65
C ALA A 140 -7.15 -2.14 -4.18
N THR A 141 -6.23 -2.79 -4.91
CA THR A 141 -4.84 -3.02 -4.46
C THR A 141 -4.12 -1.73 -4.06
N VAL A 142 -4.24 -0.65 -4.85
CA VAL A 142 -3.60 0.64 -4.54
C VAL A 142 -4.18 1.26 -3.27
N GLU A 143 -5.50 1.22 -3.10
CA GLU A 143 -6.19 1.76 -1.93
C GLU A 143 -5.82 1.03 -0.65
N GLU A 144 -5.89 -0.29 -0.63
CA GLU A 144 -5.66 -1.06 0.59
C GLU A 144 -4.18 -1.02 1.03
N VAL A 145 -3.25 -1.02 0.06
CA VAL A 145 -1.82 -0.86 0.35
C VAL A 145 -1.53 0.53 0.89
N ILE A 146 -2.06 1.60 0.27
CA ILE A 146 -1.84 2.96 0.76
C ILE A 146 -2.51 3.18 2.13
N HIS A 147 -3.65 2.53 2.40
CA HIS A 147 -4.29 2.52 3.72
C HIS A 147 -3.32 2.01 4.79
N THR A 148 -2.65 0.88 4.53
CA THR A 148 -1.70 0.31 5.49
C THR A 148 -0.44 1.18 5.65
N ILE A 149 0.15 1.67 4.56
CA ILE A 149 1.31 2.57 4.64
C ILE A 149 0.96 3.85 5.42
N ASN A 150 -0.23 4.42 5.17
CA ASN A 150 -0.68 5.61 5.88
C ASN A 150 -0.91 5.34 7.36
N HIS A 151 -1.71 4.34 7.70
CA HIS A 151 -2.08 4.07 9.07
C HIS A 151 -0.88 3.62 9.90
N VAL A 152 -0.11 2.64 9.42
CA VAL A 152 1.03 2.08 10.17
C VAL A 152 2.24 3.03 10.14
N GLY A 153 2.50 3.68 9.01
CA GLY A 153 3.61 4.60 8.81
C GLY A 153 3.26 6.05 9.13
N HIS A 154 2.59 6.73 8.19
CA HIS A 154 2.42 8.18 8.21
C HIS A 154 1.72 8.73 9.47
N THR A 155 0.71 8.05 10.02
CA THR A 155 0.03 8.55 11.23
C THR A 155 0.94 8.56 12.45
N ASN A 156 1.92 7.66 12.51
CA ASN A 156 2.88 7.54 13.61
C ASN A 156 4.07 8.49 13.43
N ILE A 157 4.60 8.60 12.21
CA ILE A 157 5.80 9.40 11.92
C ILE A 157 5.47 10.88 11.69
N TYR A 158 4.34 11.18 11.06
CA TYR A 158 3.92 12.54 10.70
C TYR A 158 2.52 12.88 11.25
N PRO A 159 2.30 12.82 12.57
CA PRO A 159 0.98 13.03 13.16
C PRO A 159 0.41 14.44 12.89
N ASN A 160 1.26 15.46 12.78
CA ASN A 160 0.83 16.82 12.44
C ASN A 160 0.21 16.91 11.02
N ALA A 161 0.55 15.98 10.13
CA ALA A 161 0.00 15.92 8.79
C ALA A 161 -1.15 14.89 8.69
N PHE A 162 -1.03 13.74 9.37
CA PHE A 162 -1.90 12.58 9.16
C PHE A 162 -2.71 12.08 10.37
N SER A 163 -2.60 12.71 11.56
CA SER A 163 -3.39 12.28 12.72
C SER A 163 -4.89 12.26 12.41
N MET A 164 -5.57 11.19 12.80
CA MET A 164 -6.99 10.96 12.51
C MET A 164 -7.92 11.65 13.52
N GLN A 165 -7.38 12.18 14.61
CA GLN A 165 -8.18 12.87 15.62
C GLN A 165 -8.62 14.26 15.11
N PRO A 166 -9.82 14.72 15.48
CA PRO A 166 -10.32 16.03 15.07
C PRO A 166 -9.35 17.15 15.43
N ASN A 167 -9.07 18.04 14.47
CA ASN A 167 -8.21 19.22 14.61
C ASN A 167 -6.73 18.93 14.94
N LEU A 168 -6.25 17.69 14.83
CA LEU A 168 -4.87 17.34 15.16
C LEU A 168 -3.94 17.30 13.94
N SER A 169 -4.47 17.41 12.72
CA SER A 169 -3.66 17.31 11.51
C SER A 169 -4.17 18.11 10.32
N LEU A 170 -3.28 18.30 9.34
CA LEU A 170 -3.63 18.82 8.02
C LEU A 170 -4.71 17.98 7.35
N MET A 171 -4.62 16.65 7.46
CA MET A 171 -5.62 15.73 6.91
C MET A 171 -7.00 15.92 7.56
N SER A 172 -7.08 15.96 8.90
CA SER A 172 -8.36 16.18 9.60
C SER A 172 -9.00 17.52 9.20
N THR A 173 -8.18 18.57 9.05
CA THR A 173 -8.63 19.89 8.60
C THR A 173 -9.17 19.83 7.16
N ALA A 174 -8.45 19.15 6.27
CA ALA A 174 -8.86 18.98 4.88
C ALA A 174 -10.17 18.18 4.76
N MET A 175 -10.31 17.11 5.54
CA MET A 175 -11.53 16.29 5.58
C MET A 175 -12.73 17.07 6.10
N ASP A 176 -12.56 17.92 7.11
CA ASP A 176 -13.64 18.79 7.60
C ASP A 176 -14.10 19.77 6.50
N VAL A 177 -13.17 20.35 5.74
CA VAL A 177 -13.52 21.19 4.58
C VAL A 177 -14.25 20.36 3.52
N ALA A 178 -13.77 19.15 3.23
CA ALA A 178 -14.32 18.27 2.19
C ALA A 178 -15.75 17.82 2.48
N ARG A 179 -16.04 17.54 3.75
CA ARG A 179 -17.36 17.14 4.23
C ARG A 179 -18.30 18.32 4.50
N GLY A 180 -17.83 19.56 4.29
CA GLY A 180 -18.61 20.78 4.56
C GLY A 180 -18.76 21.10 6.05
N GLY A 181 -17.93 20.54 6.92
CA GLY A 181 -17.91 20.73 8.36
C GLY A 181 -17.24 19.55 9.10
N GLN A 182 -17.06 19.71 10.41
CA GLN A 182 -16.56 18.65 11.28
C GLN A 182 -17.70 17.79 11.81
N PHE A 183 -17.61 16.47 11.62
CA PHE A 183 -18.63 15.53 12.05
C PHE A 183 -18.02 14.24 12.62
N MET A 184 -18.49 13.83 13.80
CA MET A 184 -18.08 12.58 14.47
C MET A 184 -18.83 11.34 13.95
N THR A 185 -19.90 11.53 13.19
CA THR A 185 -20.67 10.48 12.51
C THR A 185 -20.86 10.87 11.06
N ILE A 186 -21.20 9.91 10.19
CA ILE A 186 -21.50 10.16 8.78
C ILE A 186 -22.76 11.06 8.70
N PRO A 187 -22.69 12.27 8.09
CA PRO A 187 -23.82 13.15 7.93
C PRO A 187 -24.82 12.56 6.94
N ASN A 188 -26.11 12.70 7.24
CA ASN A 188 -27.18 12.32 6.31
C ASN A 188 -28.35 13.32 6.40
N PRO A 189 -28.54 14.23 5.42
CA PRO A 189 -27.69 14.43 4.25
C PRO A 189 -26.36 15.13 4.58
N TYR A 190 -25.40 15.06 3.67
CA TYR A 190 -24.23 15.95 3.72
C TYR A 190 -24.64 17.41 3.46
N PRO A 191 -23.88 18.39 4.00
CA PRO A 191 -24.05 19.80 3.65
C PRO A 191 -23.90 20.03 2.14
N ALA A 192 -24.65 20.98 1.58
CA ALA A 192 -24.58 21.31 0.15
C ALA A 192 -23.20 21.82 -0.32
N SER A 193 -22.33 22.25 0.61
CA SER A 193 -20.95 22.66 0.33
C SER A 193 -19.94 21.51 0.37
N ALA A 194 -20.37 20.30 0.76
CA ALA A 194 -19.52 19.13 0.76
C ALA A 194 -19.18 18.73 -0.69
N TRP A 195 -17.92 18.42 -0.93
CA TRP A 195 -17.46 17.84 -2.20
C TRP A 195 -17.01 16.39 -2.05
N TYR A 196 -16.84 15.92 -0.81
CA TYR A 196 -16.68 14.51 -0.47
C TYR A 196 -17.94 13.99 0.24
N HIS A 197 -18.43 12.85 -0.23
CA HIS A 197 -19.58 12.11 0.31
C HIS A 197 -19.14 10.67 0.50
N TYR A 198 -19.63 10.04 1.57
CA TYR A 198 -19.42 8.62 1.84
C TYR A 198 -20.79 7.96 1.89
N ASP A 199 -21.03 7.02 0.98
CA ASP A 199 -22.31 6.35 0.75
C ASP A 199 -22.21 4.82 0.64
N ASP A 200 -21.03 4.25 0.93
CA ASP A 200 -20.84 2.81 1.18
C ASP A 200 -21.61 2.32 2.42
#